data_AF-A0A7K9RMQ7-F1
#
_entry.id   AF-A0A7K9RMQ7-F1
#
_cell.length_a   1.000
_cell.length_b   1.000
_cell.length_c   1.000
_cell.angle_alpha   90.00
_cell.angle_beta   90.00
_cell.angle_gamma   90.00
#
_symmetry.space_group_name_H-M   'P 1'
#
loop_
_entity.id
_entity.type
_entity.pdbx_description
1 polymer ?
#
loop_
_entity_poly.entity_id
_entity_poly.type
_entity_poly.pdbx_seq_one_letter_code
_entity_poly.pdbx_strand_id
1 'polypeptide(L)'
;RSGLPHRQSGKRRKKGKKRSHHLGSRECGASFPCSELLPLSGSEERILKDLSEEEEEDEDEDEDDEEEGKLYYSDDYGEDEFSYSDQPPDDGGGPGGYSSVRYSEYECCERVVINVSGLRFETQLKTLAQFPDTLLGDPAKRGRYFDPLRNEYFFDRNRPSFDAILYYYQSGGRLKRPVNVPFDIFSEEVKFYQLGEEAMLKFREDEGFVKEEEEKVLPENEFKRQVWLLFEYPESSSPARGIAIVSVLVILISIVIFCLETLPEFRDDKEFVMSLSLGKGLSNESLRLDAGEHTIFNDPFFIVETVCIIWFSFEFTVRCFACPSKAHFFKNVMNIIDIVSILPYFITLGTDLAQEQGSQQAMSFAILRIIRLVRVFRIFKLSRHSKGLQILGHTLRASMRELGLLIFFLFIGVILFSSAVYFAEADEPATHFQSIPDAFWWAVVTMTTVGYGDMKPITVGGKIVGSLCAIAGVLTIALPVPVIVSNFNYFYHRETENEEHTQMMQNAVSCPYLPTNLLKKFRSSSSSSTEDKSEYLEMEEGVKESLCVKESKSQDTGNSSESEKKNCVNSNSVETDV
;
A
#
# COMPACT_ATOMS: atom_id res chain seq x y z
N ARG A 1 56.19 42.70 37.82
CA ARG A 1 57.03 41.53 38.16
C ARG A 1 56.13 40.29 38.00
N SER A 2 56.01 39.78 36.76
CA SER A 2 56.76 38.62 36.20
C SER A 2 56.27 37.29 36.77
N GLY A 3 55.75 36.30 36.02
CA GLY A 3 55.48 36.08 34.59
C GLY A 3 54.70 34.75 34.47
N LEU A 4 53.58 34.75 33.77
CA LEU A 4 53.27 34.06 32.49
C LEU A 4 53.16 32.50 32.48
N PRO A 5 52.20 31.91 31.71
CA PRO A 5 51.69 30.55 31.90
C PRO A 5 51.72 29.65 30.63
N HIS A 6 51.07 28.47 30.73
CA HIS A 6 50.22 27.78 29.74
C HIS A 6 50.74 26.63 28.82
N ARG A 7 50.03 25.48 28.97
CA ARG A 7 49.25 24.67 27.99
C ARG A 7 49.90 23.66 27.01
N GLN A 8 49.23 22.49 27.01
CA GLN A 8 48.65 21.70 25.90
C GLN A 8 49.29 20.38 25.44
N SER A 9 48.51 19.33 25.76
CA SER A 9 48.31 18.00 25.16
C SER A 9 48.68 17.85 23.68
N GLY A 10 49.45 16.80 23.40
CA GLY A 10 49.86 16.39 22.06
C GLY A 10 48.94 15.33 21.44
N LYS A 11 48.71 15.47 20.14
CA LYS A 11 48.40 14.36 19.22
C LYS A 11 49.12 14.63 17.89
N ARG A 12 50.10 13.79 17.54
CA ARG A 12 50.67 13.71 16.18
C ARG A 12 51.06 12.27 15.81
N ARG A 13 50.42 11.82 14.74
CA ARG A 13 50.77 10.82 13.70
C ARG A 13 52.19 10.22 13.70
N LYS A 14 52.27 8.90 13.52
CA LYS A 14 53.33 8.13 12.81
C LYS A 14 52.67 6.85 12.24
N LYS A 15 52.62 6.67 10.91
CA LYS A 15 53.59 5.97 10.02
C LYS A 15 53.58 4.43 10.16
N GLY A 16 52.90 3.77 9.22
CA GLY A 16 53.20 2.40 8.75
C GLY A 16 53.98 2.46 7.44
N LYS A 17 54.86 1.48 7.20
CA LYS A 17 56.05 1.48 6.33
C LYS A 17 55.97 0.26 5.39
N LYS A 18 56.37 0.42 4.11
CA LYS A 18 57.18 -0.50 3.22
C LYS A 18 56.72 -1.98 3.06
N ARG A 19 56.97 -2.75 1.98
CA ARG A 19 57.52 -2.67 0.59
C ARG A 19 57.47 -4.12 0.04
N SER A 20 57.28 -4.32 -1.27
CA SER A 20 58.00 -5.28 -2.17
C SER A 20 57.16 -5.47 -3.46
N HIS A 21 57.45 -4.84 -4.60
CA HIS A 21 58.38 -5.17 -5.70
C HIS A 21 58.18 -6.54 -6.40
N HIS A 22 57.62 -6.50 -7.62
CA HIS A 22 58.13 -6.99 -8.93
C HIS A 22 56.96 -7.00 -9.94
N LEU A 23 57.07 -6.77 -11.25
CA LEU A 23 58.01 -6.15 -12.18
C LEU A 23 57.29 -6.24 -13.56
N GLY A 24 57.37 -5.24 -14.45
CA GLY A 24 56.80 -5.37 -15.79
C GLY A 24 56.55 -4.06 -16.52
N SER A 25 57.64 -3.42 -16.97
CA SER A 25 57.69 -2.14 -17.68
C SER A 25 57.07 -2.17 -19.08
N ARG A 26 56.48 -1.02 -19.49
CA ARG A 26 56.76 -0.36 -20.79
C ARG A 26 56.13 1.04 -20.82
N GLU A 27 56.96 2.05 -20.61
CA GLU A 27 56.79 3.39 -21.18
C GLU A 27 57.67 3.48 -22.43
N CYS A 28 57.20 4.19 -23.46
CA CYS A 28 57.87 5.37 -24.01
C CYS A 28 57.07 5.89 -25.21
N GLY A 29 56.69 7.16 -25.15
CA GLY A 29 56.10 7.92 -26.24
C GLY A 29 57.13 8.55 -27.18
N ALA A 30 56.62 9.15 -28.26
CA ALA A 30 57.26 10.12 -29.13
C ALA A 30 56.10 10.84 -29.87
N SER A 31 55.75 12.09 -29.51
CA SER A 31 56.22 13.36 -30.08
C SER A 31 55.86 13.59 -31.57
N PHE A 32 55.01 14.60 -31.79
CA PHE A 32 54.60 15.25 -33.05
C PHE A 32 55.78 15.77 -33.91
N PRO A 33 55.57 16.11 -35.21
CA PRO A 33 55.24 17.50 -35.56
C PRO A 33 54.23 17.69 -36.73
N CYS A 34 53.91 18.97 -36.93
CA CYS A 34 52.85 19.61 -37.71
C CYS A 34 53.18 19.84 -39.21
N SER A 35 52.14 20.23 -39.96
CA SER A 35 52.10 21.14 -41.13
C SER A 35 51.86 20.54 -42.52
N GLU A 36 50.69 20.84 -43.12
CA GLU A 36 50.59 21.61 -44.39
C GLU A 36 49.15 22.14 -44.65
N LEU A 37 49.07 23.21 -45.45
CA LEU A 37 47.97 24.17 -45.64
C LEU A 37 47.15 23.93 -46.93
N LEU A 38 45.80 24.01 -46.85
CA LEU A 38 44.78 24.65 -47.74
C LEU A 38 44.73 24.33 -49.28
N PRO A 39 43.71 24.75 -50.10
CA PRO A 39 42.33 25.25 -49.82
C PRO A 39 41.17 24.76 -50.79
N LEU A 40 39.91 25.04 -50.38
CA LEU A 40 38.73 25.55 -51.15
C LEU A 40 37.96 24.75 -52.25
N SER A 41 36.62 24.69 -52.05
CA SER A 41 35.50 25.08 -52.96
C SER A 41 34.67 24.04 -53.73
N GLY A 42 33.33 24.25 -53.70
CA GLY A 42 32.31 23.89 -54.72
C GLY A 42 31.52 22.59 -54.45
N SER A 43 30.29 22.60 -53.95
CA SER A 43 28.98 22.95 -54.57
C SER A 43 28.38 21.86 -55.47
N GLU A 44 27.06 21.64 -55.27
CA GLU A 44 26.04 21.04 -56.17
C GLU A 44 25.62 19.57 -55.95
N GLU A 45 24.52 19.45 -55.19
CA GLU A 45 23.20 18.98 -55.62
C GLU A 45 23.05 17.88 -56.70
N ARG A 46 22.20 16.90 -56.36
CA ARG A 46 21.42 15.94 -57.20
C ARG A 46 22.07 14.59 -57.49
N ILE A 47 21.37 13.52 -57.11
CA ILE A 47 20.78 12.51 -58.03
C ILE A 47 20.01 11.44 -57.22
N LEU A 48 18.74 11.22 -57.63
CA LEU A 48 17.87 10.02 -57.57
C LEU A 48 17.85 9.16 -56.29
N LYS A 49 16.73 8.87 -55.62
CA LYS A 49 15.35 8.49 -56.05
C LYS A 49 15.33 7.32 -57.04
N ASP A 50 15.36 6.12 -56.49
CA ASP A 50 14.78 4.83 -56.90
C ASP A 50 15.36 3.82 -55.89
N LEU A 51 14.61 3.02 -55.13
CA LEU A 51 13.63 2.04 -55.58
C LEU A 51 12.59 1.78 -54.47
N SER A 52 11.36 1.62 -54.93
CA SER A 52 10.23 0.99 -54.24
C SER A 52 10.32 -0.53 -54.32
N GLU A 53 9.83 -1.18 -53.25
CA GLU A 53 9.14 -2.49 -53.23
C GLU A 53 9.96 -3.78 -53.41
N GLU A 54 9.38 -4.85 -52.84
CA GLU A 54 9.82 -6.25 -52.67
C GLU A 54 10.67 -6.49 -51.39
N GLU A 55 10.38 -7.44 -50.49
CA GLU A 55 9.42 -8.55 -50.41
C GLU A 55 9.32 -9.02 -48.93
N GLU A 56 8.29 -9.82 -48.63
CA GLU A 56 7.95 -10.41 -47.33
C GLU A 56 8.81 -11.63 -46.93
N GLU A 57 8.57 -12.08 -45.69
CA GLU A 57 8.88 -13.38 -45.06
C GLU A 57 10.33 -13.65 -44.60
N ASP A 58 10.51 -13.74 -43.28
CA ASP A 58 11.00 -14.97 -42.64
C ASP A 58 10.72 -14.93 -41.12
N GLU A 59 10.23 -16.08 -40.65
CA GLU A 59 9.83 -16.44 -39.30
C GLU A 59 11.05 -16.67 -38.37
N ASP A 60 10.75 -16.77 -37.07
CA ASP A 60 11.50 -17.52 -36.04
C ASP A 60 12.83 -16.94 -35.50
N GLU A 61 12.88 -16.56 -34.22
CA GLU A 61 13.10 -17.48 -33.08
C GLU A 61 13.39 -16.68 -31.79
N ASP A 62 12.61 -16.97 -30.74
CA ASP A 62 12.79 -16.47 -29.37
C ASP A 62 13.96 -17.20 -28.70
N GLU A 63 14.97 -16.47 -28.20
CA GLU A 63 16.03 -17.03 -27.34
C GLU A 63 15.54 -17.07 -25.89
N ASP A 64 15.07 -18.25 -25.45
CA ASP A 64 14.93 -18.64 -24.05
C ASP A 64 16.22 -19.31 -23.56
N ASP A 65 16.75 -18.83 -22.43
CA ASP A 65 17.90 -19.41 -21.72
C ASP A 65 17.53 -20.76 -21.05
N GLU A 66 17.92 -21.89 -21.64
CA GLU A 66 17.93 -23.22 -21.00
C GLU A 66 19.28 -23.51 -20.32
N GLU A 67 19.25 -23.80 -19.01
CA GLU A 67 20.40 -24.34 -18.26
C GLU A 67 20.28 -25.88 -18.19
N GLU A 68 20.95 -26.58 -19.12
CA GLU A 68 20.98 -28.06 -19.18
C GLU A 68 22.33 -28.63 -18.67
N GLY A 69 22.27 -29.39 -17.57
CA GLY A 69 23.39 -30.18 -17.05
C GLY A 69 23.29 -31.64 -17.49
N LYS A 70 24.04 -32.01 -18.55
CA LYS A 70 24.03 -33.33 -19.20
C LYS A 70 24.59 -34.49 -18.36
N LEU A 71 23.82 -35.58 -18.43
CA LEU A 71 24.12 -36.97 -18.08
C LEU A 71 25.06 -37.59 -19.15
N TYR A 72 26.06 -38.37 -18.75
CA TYR A 72 26.86 -39.23 -19.64
C TYR A 72 26.57 -40.71 -19.37
N TYR A 73 26.37 -41.49 -20.44
CA TYR A 73 26.26 -42.96 -20.46
C TYR A 73 27.35 -43.56 -21.35
N SER A 74 27.89 -44.72 -20.95
CA SER A 74 28.47 -45.82 -21.75
C SER A 74 28.88 -46.92 -20.76
N ASP A 75 28.16 -48.05 -20.68
CA ASP A 75 28.25 -49.30 -21.49
C ASP A 75 29.25 -50.31 -20.90
N ASP A 76 28.79 -51.52 -20.52
CA ASP A 76 29.17 -52.80 -21.17
C ASP A 76 28.51 -54.06 -20.53
N TYR A 77 28.51 -55.15 -21.30
CA TYR A 77 27.59 -56.31 -21.43
C TYR A 77 27.61 -57.47 -20.40
N GLY A 78 26.57 -58.34 -20.51
CA GLY A 78 26.68 -59.81 -20.50
C GLY A 78 25.70 -60.55 -19.56
N GLU A 79 24.56 -61.05 -20.05
CA GLU A 79 24.23 -62.49 -20.33
C GLU A 79 24.03 -63.34 -19.03
N ASP A 80 22.90 -64.00 -18.78
CA ASP A 80 22.37 -65.14 -19.54
C ASP A 80 20.85 -65.40 -19.35
N GLU A 81 20.29 -66.02 -20.40
CA GLU A 81 18.94 -66.57 -20.59
C GLU A 81 18.55 -67.71 -19.61
N PHE A 82 17.24 -67.97 -19.38
CA PHE A 82 16.49 -69.03 -20.07
C PHE A 82 15.04 -69.21 -19.54
N SER A 83 14.26 -69.88 -20.38
CA SER A 83 12.81 -69.91 -20.58
C SER A 83 12.00 -70.97 -19.80
N TYR A 84 10.73 -70.63 -19.55
CA TYR A 84 9.44 -71.36 -19.45
C TYR A 84 9.30 -72.82 -18.93
N SER A 85 8.28 -72.94 -18.06
CA SER A 85 7.32 -74.04 -17.79
C SER A 85 7.79 -75.40 -17.23
N ASP A 86 7.21 -75.78 -16.08
CA ASP A 86 6.30 -76.95 -16.01
C ASP A 86 5.45 -76.99 -14.71
N GLN A 87 4.35 -77.72 -14.78
CA GLN A 87 3.14 -77.67 -13.95
C GLN A 87 3.16 -78.66 -12.72
N PRO A 88 2.06 -78.85 -11.94
CA PRO A 88 1.99 -79.00 -10.46
C PRO A 88 2.08 -80.49 -9.98
N PRO A 89 1.69 -80.97 -8.77
CA PRO A 89 1.05 -80.39 -7.56
C PRO A 89 1.72 -80.80 -6.21
N ASP A 90 1.20 -80.37 -5.05
CA ASP A 90 0.49 -81.26 -4.09
C ASP A 90 0.19 -80.57 -2.73
N ASP A 91 -0.92 -81.00 -2.14
CA ASP A 91 -1.50 -80.58 -0.86
C ASP A 91 -0.59 -80.83 0.35
N GLY A 92 -0.66 -79.95 1.36
CA GLY A 92 0.00 -80.15 2.65
C GLY A 92 -0.44 -79.12 3.68
N GLY A 93 -1.45 -79.46 4.48
CA GLY A 93 -2.11 -78.57 5.42
C GLY A 93 -1.28 -78.08 6.62
N GLY A 94 -1.71 -76.95 7.17
CA GLY A 94 -1.32 -76.43 8.48
C GLY A 94 -1.96 -75.06 8.75
N PRO A 95 -2.78 -74.89 9.80
CA PRO A 95 -3.41 -73.61 10.09
C PRO A 95 -2.51 -72.79 11.03
N GLY A 96 -2.15 -71.58 10.63
CA GLY A 96 -1.37 -70.68 11.48
C GLY A 96 -1.19 -69.33 10.81
N GLY A 97 -1.90 -68.32 11.33
CA GLY A 97 -2.00 -67.00 10.73
C GLY A 97 -0.67 -66.25 10.62
N TYR A 98 -0.62 -65.36 9.64
CA TYR A 98 -0.51 -63.91 9.80
C TYR A 98 -0.78 -63.35 8.41
N SER A 99 -1.92 -62.67 8.22
CA SER A 99 -2.23 -61.97 6.99
C SER A 99 -1.26 -60.79 6.85
N SER A 100 -0.12 -61.05 6.20
CA SER A 100 0.68 -60.02 5.57
C SER A 100 -0.15 -59.50 4.39
N VAL A 101 -0.95 -58.46 4.63
CA VAL A 101 -1.59 -57.67 3.57
C VAL A 101 -0.45 -57.07 2.76
N ARG A 102 -0.10 -57.73 1.65
CA ARG A 102 0.61 -57.10 0.55
C ARG A 102 -0.35 -56.04 0.02
N TYR A 103 -0.13 -54.77 0.36
CA TYR A 103 -0.67 -53.67 -0.43
C TYR A 103 -0.19 -53.90 -1.85
N SER A 104 -1.12 -54.30 -2.73
CA SER A 104 -0.78 -54.58 -4.11
C SER A 104 -0.42 -53.25 -4.78
N GLU A 105 0.66 -53.23 -5.54
CA GLU A 105 1.06 -52.13 -6.43
C GLU A 105 -0.03 -51.72 -7.45
N TYR A 106 -1.20 -52.34 -7.48
CA TYR A 106 -2.31 -51.99 -8.38
C TYR A 106 -3.24 -50.89 -7.87
N GLU A 107 -3.15 -50.48 -6.59
CA GLU A 107 -3.98 -49.40 -6.04
C GLU A 107 -3.49 -47.98 -6.43
N CYS A 108 -2.26 -47.87 -6.96
CA CYS A 108 -1.64 -46.58 -7.25
C CYS A 108 -2.11 -45.90 -8.56
N CYS A 109 -3.02 -46.53 -9.31
CA CYS A 109 -3.49 -46.05 -10.61
C CYS A 109 -5.04 -46.02 -10.76
N GLU A 110 -5.81 -46.17 -9.68
CA GLU A 110 -7.27 -46.10 -9.77
C GLU A 110 -7.71 -44.70 -10.25
N ARG A 111 -8.49 -44.66 -11.33
CA ARG A 111 -8.98 -43.42 -11.94
C ARG A 111 -10.35 -43.09 -11.38
N VAL A 112 -10.55 -41.81 -11.09
CA VAL A 112 -11.80 -41.25 -10.58
C VAL A 112 -12.38 -40.33 -11.63
N VAL A 113 -13.66 -40.52 -11.96
CA VAL A 113 -14.42 -39.65 -12.85
C VAL A 113 -15.24 -38.68 -12.01
N ILE A 114 -15.13 -37.39 -12.30
CA ILE A 114 -15.89 -36.32 -11.64
C ILE A 114 -16.66 -35.56 -12.71
N ASN A 115 -17.98 -35.56 -12.60
CA ASN A 115 -18.89 -34.90 -13.52
C ASN A 115 -19.44 -33.63 -12.87
N VAL A 116 -19.07 -32.47 -13.41
CA VAL A 116 -19.54 -31.15 -12.95
C VAL A 116 -20.55 -30.61 -13.96
N SER A 117 -21.84 -30.68 -13.61
CA SER A 117 -22.99 -30.28 -14.42
C SER A 117 -22.88 -30.72 -15.90
N GLY A 118 -22.41 -31.95 -16.14
CA GLY A 118 -22.24 -32.56 -17.46
C GLY A 118 -20.83 -32.47 -18.06
N LEU A 119 -19.91 -31.70 -17.46
CA LEU A 119 -18.50 -31.67 -17.86
C LEU A 119 -17.75 -32.76 -17.09
N ARG A 120 -17.15 -33.72 -17.79
CA ARG A 120 -16.40 -34.81 -17.17
C ARG A 120 -14.93 -34.45 -17.03
N PHE A 121 -14.42 -34.71 -15.84
CA PHE A 121 -13.03 -34.61 -15.45
C PHE A 121 -12.57 -35.97 -14.95
N GLU A 122 -11.30 -36.29 -15.19
CA GLU A 122 -10.72 -37.56 -14.79
C GLU A 122 -9.37 -37.31 -14.10
N THR A 123 -9.15 -37.98 -12.97
CA THR A 123 -7.89 -37.90 -12.23
C THR A 123 -7.56 -39.23 -11.57
N GLN A 124 -6.43 -39.32 -10.89
CA GLN A 124 -6.06 -40.50 -10.11
C GLN A 124 -6.53 -40.33 -8.66
N LEU A 125 -6.95 -41.42 -8.04
CA LEU A 125 -7.39 -41.42 -6.64
C LEU A 125 -6.29 -40.88 -5.71
N LYS A 126 -5.02 -41.20 -6.00
CA LYS A 126 -3.85 -40.68 -5.26
C LYS A 126 -3.71 -39.16 -5.32
N THR A 127 -4.13 -38.53 -6.43
CA THR A 127 -4.09 -37.08 -6.60
C THR A 127 -5.06 -36.41 -5.63
N LEU A 128 -6.27 -36.97 -5.47
CA LEU A 128 -7.24 -36.48 -4.50
C LEU A 128 -6.80 -36.75 -3.06
N ALA A 129 -6.21 -37.93 -2.81
CA ALA A 129 -5.71 -38.33 -1.50
C ALA A 129 -4.56 -37.47 -0.97
N GLN A 130 -3.93 -36.63 -1.82
CA GLN A 130 -2.91 -35.67 -1.39
C GLN A 130 -3.45 -34.63 -0.39
N PHE A 131 -4.76 -34.35 -0.42
CA PHE A 131 -5.41 -33.41 0.49
C PHE A 131 -6.60 -34.05 1.22
N PRO A 132 -6.36 -34.92 2.23
CA PRO A 132 -7.40 -35.74 2.85
C PRO A 132 -8.52 -34.95 3.52
N ASP A 133 -8.25 -33.74 4.00
CA ASP A 133 -9.23 -32.92 4.73
C ASP A 133 -10.27 -32.24 3.82
N THR A 134 -10.07 -32.30 2.50
CA THR A 134 -10.95 -31.68 1.50
C THR A 134 -12.17 -32.53 1.18
N LEU A 135 -13.18 -31.96 0.50
CA LEU A 135 -14.37 -32.71 0.09
C LEU A 135 -14.00 -33.89 -0.83
N LEU A 136 -13.12 -33.66 -1.80
CA LEU A 136 -12.74 -34.67 -2.79
C LEU A 136 -11.67 -35.62 -2.27
N GLY A 137 -10.83 -35.21 -1.31
CA GLY A 137 -9.81 -36.07 -0.70
C GLY A 137 -10.39 -37.06 0.32
N ASP A 138 -11.44 -36.67 1.05
CA ASP A 138 -12.09 -37.51 2.06
C ASP A 138 -13.12 -38.48 1.41
N PRO A 139 -12.92 -39.80 1.49
CA PRO A 139 -13.87 -40.79 0.95
C PRO A 139 -15.28 -40.66 1.52
N ALA A 140 -15.42 -40.32 2.81
CA ALA A 140 -16.72 -40.20 3.46
C ALA A 140 -17.47 -38.96 2.98
N LYS A 141 -16.77 -37.83 2.74
CA LYS A 141 -17.39 -36.60 2.24
C LYS A 141 -17.81 -36.73 0.78
N ARG A 142 -16.93 -37.23 -0.10
CA ARG A 142 -17.27 -37.40 -1.51
C ARG A 142 -18.28 -38.52 -1.77
N GLY A 143 -18.36 -39.51 -0.88
CA GLY A 143 -19.29 -40.65 -1.01
C GLY A 143 -20.75 -40.24 -1.22
N ARG A 144 -21.17 -39.08 -0.68
CA ARG A 144 -22.52 -38.52 -0.88
C ARG A 144 -22.83 -38.16 -2.34
N TYR A 145 -21.81 -37.94 -3.16
CA TYR A 145 -21.93 -37.46 -4.55
C TYR A 145 -21.70 -38.58 -5.57
N PHE A 146 -21.51 -39.83 -5.14
CA PHE A 146 -21.20 -40.95 -6.02
C PHE A 146 -22.45 -41.50 -6.71
N ASP A 147 -22.42 -41.59 -8.04
CA ASP A 147 -23.40 -42.30 -8.86
C ASP A 147 -22.90 -43.71 -9.20
N PRO A 148 -23.46 -44.77 -8.59
CA PRO A 148 -23.03 -46.15 -8.82
C PRO A 148 -23.40 -46.68 -10.21
N LEU A 149 -24.37 -46.07 -10.91
CA LEU A 149 -24.77 -46.51 -12.26
C LEU A 149 -23.78 -46.06 -13.32
N ARG A 150 -23.15 -44.90 -13.10
CA ARG A 150 -22.20 -44.28 -14.02
C ARG A 150 -20.75 -44.35 -13.55
N ASN A 151 -20.53 -44.82 -12.32
CA ASN A 151 -19.22 -44.89 -11.69
C ASN A 151 -18.49 -43.52 -11.71
N GLU A 152 -19.23 -42.45 -11.41
CA GLU A 152 -18.72 -41.07 -11.40
C GLU A 152 -19.23 -40.31 -10.17
N TYR A 153 -18.49 -39.29 -9.72
CA TYR A 153 -18.99 -38.33 -8.73
C TYR A 153 -19.67 -37.17 -9.43
N PHE A 154 -20.92 -36.86 -9.10
CA PHE A 154 -21.70 -35.81 -9.74
C PHE A 154 -21.87 -34.57 -8.85
N PHE A 155 -21.54 -33.40 -9.40
CA PHE A 155 -21.69 -32.10 -8.77
C PHE A 155 -22.48 -31.16 -9.69
N ASP A 156 -23.62 -30.65 -9.22
CA ASP A 156 -24.40 -29.65 -9.96
C ASP A 156 -23.93 -28.22 -9.62
N ARG A 157 -22.76 -27.82 -10.16
CA ARG A 157 -22.02 -26.61 -9.76
C ARG A 157 -21.35 -25.89 -10.93
N ASN A 158 -20.64 -24.79 -10.63
CA ASN A 158 -20.01 -23.96 -11.64
C ASN A 158 -18.91 -24.73 -12.41
N ARG A 159 -19.16 -24.97 -13.70
CA ARG A 159 -18.26 -25.77 -14.57
C ARG A 159 -16.89 -25.11 -14.76
N PRO A 160 -16.80 -23.81 -15.12
CA PRO A 160 -15.50 -23.16 -15.33
C PRO A 160 -14.56 -23.18 -14.12
N SER A 161 -15.10 -23.11 -12.90
CA SER A 161 -14.29 -23.13 -11.68
C SER A 161 -13.57 -24.45 -11.43
N PHE A 162 -14.15 -25.58 -11.86
CA PHE A 162 -13.65 -26.88 -11.44
C PHE A 162 -12.27 -27.22 -12.01
N ASP A 163 -11.90 -26.64 -13.15
CA ASP A 163 -10.58 -26.85 -13.75
C ASP A 163 -9.46 -26.43 -12.78
N ALA A 164 -9.59 -25.25 -12.18
CA ALA A 164 -8.67 -24.76 -11.17
C ALA A 164 -8.75 -25.54 -9.85
N ILE A 165 -9.93 -26.00 -9.44
CA ILE A 165 -10.10 -26.85 -8.26
C ILE A 165 -9.38 -28.17 -8.45
N LEU A 166 -9.48 -28.80 -9.62
CA LEU A 166 -8.80 -30.06 -9.91
C LEU A 166 -7.28 -29.84 -10.03
N TYR A 167 -6.87 -28.76 -10.69
CA TYR A 167 -5.46 -28.39 -10.83
C TYR A 167 -4.79 -28.13 -9.48
N TYR A 168 -5.52 -27.65 -8.46
CA TYR A 168 -5.00 -27.55 -7.09
C TYR A 168 -4.48 -28.89 -6.56
N TYR A 169 -5.21 -29.98 -6.78
CA TYR A 169 -4.74 -31.31 -6.39
C TYR A 169 -3.57 -31.78 -7.26
N GLN A 170 -3.65 -31.57 -8.58
CA GLN A 170 -2.62 -32.03 -9.52
C GLN A 170 -1.26 -31.33 -9.33
N SER A 171 -1.30 -30.04 -9.02
CA SER A 171 -0.11 -29.21 -8.81
C SER A 171 0.47 -29.29 -7.39
N GLY A 172 -0.21 -30.01 -6.48
CA GLY A 172 0.16 -30.07 -5.08
C GLY A 172 -0.06 -28.76 -4.32
N GLY A 173 -1.04 -27.95 -4.73
CA GLY A 173 -1.54 -26.83 -3.94
C GLY A 173 -1.62 -25.47 -4.64
N ARG A 174 -1.38 -25.38 -5.95
CA ARG A 174 -1.50 -24.10 -6.68
C ARG A 174 -2.97 -23.82 -7.00
N LEU A 175 -3.50 -22.73 -6.45
CA LEU A 175 -4.89 -22.31 -6.65
C LEU A 175 -4.93 -20.96 -7.37
N LYS A 176 -5.31 -20.96 -8.64
CA LYS A 176 -5.49 -19.74 -9.44
C LYS A 176 -6.89 -19.71 -10.02
N ARG A 177 -7.60 -18.58 -9.86
CA ARG A 177 -8.93 -18.39 -10.44
C ARG A 177 -8.83 -18.30 -11.97
N PRO A 178 -9.70 -18.99 -12.71
CA PRO A 178 -9.83 -18.78 -14.14
C PRO A 178 -10.28 -17.35 -14.45
N VAL A 179 -9.66 -16.69 -15.44
CA VAL A 179 -9.89 -15.27 -15.76
C VAL A 179 -11.34 -14.93 -16.09
N ASN A 180 -12.10 -15.90 -16.61
CA ASN A 180 -13.50 -15.80 -16.98
C ASN A 180 -14.47 -16.10 -15.82
N VAL A 181 -13.97 -16.39 -14.62
CA VAL A 181 -14.79 -16.69 -13.44
C VAL A 181 -14.70 -15.52 -12.45
N PRO A 182 -15.83 -14.90 -12.06
CA PRO A 182 -15.86 -13.89 -11.00
C PRO A 182 -15.26 -14.37 -9.66
N PHE A 183 -14.65 -13.46 -8.91
CA PHE A 183 -13.97 -13.77 -7.65
C PHE A 183 -14.91 -14.39 -6.60
N ASP A 184 -16.10 -13.82 -6.44
CA ASP A 184 -17.14 -14.28 -5.53
C ASP A 184 -17.55 -15.72 -5.83
N ILE A 185 -17.86 -16.02 -7.11
CA ILE A 185 -18.22 -17.37 -7.56
C ILE A 185 -17.08 -18.36 -7.29
N PHE A 186 -15.84 -18.02 -7.65
CA PHE A 186 -14.72 -18.93 -7.42
C PHE A 186 -14.46 -19.15 -5.93
N SER A 187 -14.61 -18.10 -5.10
CA SER A 187 -14.45 -18.21 -3.65
C SER A 187 -15.49 -19.15 -3.01
N GLU A 188 -16.73 -19.17 -3.52
CA GLU A 188 -17.77 -20.10 -3.09
C GLU A 188 -17.45 -21.54 -3.49
N GLU A 189 -16.83 -21.74 -4.66
CA GLU A 189 -16.37 -23.05 -5.10
C GLU A 189 -15.24 -23.58 -4.20
N VAL A 190 -14.22 -22.77 -3.90
CA VAL A 190 -13.13 -23.11 -2.99
C VAL A 190 -13.66 -23.49 -1.59
N LYS A 191 -14.67 -22.75 -1.08
CA LYS A 191 -15.33 -23.05 0.21
C LYS A 191 -16.08 -24.38 0.16
N PHE A 192 -16.87 -24.62 -0.88
CA PHE A 192 -17.67 -25.83 -1.01
C PHE A 192 -16.81 -27.09 -1.14
N TYR A 193 -15.74 -27.05 -1.95
CA TYR A 193 -14.80 -28.17 -2.08
C TYR A 193 -13.90 -28.32 -0.84
N GLN A 194 -14.05 -27.43 0.15
CA GLN A 194 -13.37 -27.47 1.43
C GLN A 194 -11.85 -27.53 1.29
N LEU A 195 -11.26 -26.70 0.40
CA LEU A 195 -9.80 -26.67 0.20
C LEU A 195 -9.02 -26.18 1.43
N GLY A 196 -9.72 -25.71 2.47
CA GLY A 196 -9.14 -25.27 3.74
C GLY A 196 -8.91 -23.76 3.82
N GLU A 197 -8.77 -23.25 5.04
CA GLU A 197 -8.53 -21.83 5.28
C GLU A 197 -7.17 -21.37 4.74
N GLU A 198 -6.14 -22.23 4.80
CA GLU A 198 -4.81 -21.88 4.27
C GLU A 198 -4.83 -21.67 2.75
N ALA A 199 -5.53 -22.53 2.00
CA ALA A 199 -5.68 -22.38 0.55
C ALA A 199 -6.52 -21.13 0.20
N MET A 200 -7.59 -20.86 0.96
CA MET A 200 -8.39 -19.65 0.81
C MET A 200 -7.59 -18.37 1.08
N LEU A 201 -6.75 -18.37 2.13
CA LEU A 201 -5.90 -17.24 2.48
C LEU A 201 -4.86 -16.96 1.40
N LYS A 202 -4.14 -18.00 0.94
CA LYS A 202 -3.19 -17.89 -0.17
C LYS A 202 -3.85 -17.40 -1.45
N PHE A 203 -5.02 -17.93 -1.79
CA PHE A 203 -5.81 -17.48 -2.94
C PHE A 203 -6.19 -15.99 -2.83
N ARG A 204 -6.65 -15.54 -1.66
CA ARG A 204 -6.95 -14.13 -1.42
C ARG A 204 -5.71 -13.25 -1.58
N GLU A 205 -4.59 -13.65 -1.00
CA GLU A 205 -3.32 -12.93 -1.12
C GLU A 205 -2.86 -12.81 -2.59
N ASP A 206 -2.96 -13.89 -3.37
CA ASP A 206 -2.60 -13.93 -4.79
C ASP A 206 -3.54 -13.09 -5.68
N GLU A 207 -4.82 -12.97 -5.33
CA GLU A 207 -5.78 -12.08 -5.98
C GLU A 207 -5.60 -10.60 -5.58
N GLY A 208 -4.60 -10.30 -4.74
CA GLY A 208 -4.32 -8.95 -4.28
C GLY A 208 -5.17 -8.51 -3.08
N PHE A 209 -5.91 -9.40 -2.44
CA PHE A 209 -6.51 -9.16 -1.13
C PHE A 209 -5.43 -9.39 -0.07
N VAL A 210 -4.70 -8.32 0.27
CA VAL A 210 -3.80 -8.33 1.42
C VAL A 210 -4.62 -8.67 2.67
N LYS A 211 -4.10 -9.61 3.46
CA LYS A 211 -4.59 -9.99 4.79
C LYS A 211 -5.20 -8.78 5.49
N GLU A 212 -6.48 -8.89 5.87
CA GLU A 212 -7.22 -7.84 6.59
C GLU A 212 -6.27 -7.17 7.57
N GLU A 213 -5.96 -5.89 7.34
CA GLU A 213 -5.00 -5.13 8.12
C GLU A 213 -5.27 -5.39 9.61
N GLU A 214 -4.32 -6.08 10.26
CA GLU A 214 -4.27 -6.38 11.69
C GLU A 214 -5.64 -6.34 12.36
N GLU A 215 -6.35 -7.49 12.35
CA GLU A 215 -7.55 -7.76 13.15
C GLU A 215 -7.63 -6.80 14.34
N LYS A 216 -8.47 -5.74 14.21
CA LYS A 216 -8.35 -4.49 14.98
C LYS A 216 -8.11 -4.80 16.44
N VAL A 217 -6.85 -4.72 16.89
CA VAL A 217 -6.51 -5.17 18.24
C VAL A 217 -7.19 -4.21 19.20
N LEU A 218 -8.21 -4.69 19.89
CA LEU A 218 -8.95 -3.88 20.85
C LEU A 218 -8.32 -4.06 22.24
N PRO A 219 -8.33 -3.01 23.07
CA PRO A 219 -7.95 -3.16 24.47
C PRO A 219 -8.85 -4.20 25.16
N GLU A 220 -8.27 -5.09 25.97
CA GLU A 220 -9.03 -6.12 26.70
C GLU A 220 -10.03 -5.52 27.70
N ASN A 221 -9.65 -4.41 28.33
CA ASN A 221 -10.49 -3.73 29.32
C ASN A 221 -11.64 -2.96 28.64
N GLU A 222 -12.87 -3.24 29.04
CA GLU A 222 -14.08 -2.64 28.46
C GLU A 222 -14.09 -1.10 28.48
N PHE A 223 -13.63 -0.48 29.57
CA PHE A 223 -13.55 0.98 29.65
C PHE A 223 -12.53 1.53 28.65
N LYS A 224 -11.33 0.95 28.61
CA LYS A 224 -10.29 1.36 27.65
C LYS A 224 -10.74 1.14 26.22
N ARG A 225 -11.42 0.03 25.95
CA ARG A 225 -12.01 -0.28 24.64
C ARG A 225 -13.04 0.76 24.22
N GLN A 226 -13.95 1.16 25.12
CA GLN A 226 -14.95 2.18 24.81
C GLN A 226 -14.29 3.53 24.52
N VAL A 227 -13.30 3.92 25.31
CA VAL A 227 -12.53 5.17 25.09
C VAL A 227 -11.74 5.10 23.77
N TRP A 228 -11.11 3.96 23.48
CA TRP A 228 -10.37 3.74 22.24
C TRP A 228 -11.28 3.85 21.01
N LEU A 229 -12.45 3.19 21.04
CA LEU A 229 -13.44 3.30 19.97
C LEU A 229 -13.89 4.75 19.74
N LEU A 230 -14.09 5.50 20.83
CA LEU A 230 -14.56 6.88 20.77
C LEU A 230 -13.54 7.84 20.12
N PHE A 231 -12.23 7.65 20.34
CA PHE A 231 -11.18 8.56 19.88
C PHE A 231 -10.42 8.08 18.64
N GLU A 232 -10.36 6.77 18.38
CA GLU A 232 -9.63 6.19 17.26
C GLU A 232 -10.53 5.96 16.04
N TYR A 233 -11.78 5.57 16.25
CA TYR A 233 -12.71 5.17 15.19
C TYR A 233 -13.97 6.06 15.18
N PRO A 234 -14.00 7.13 14.37
CA PRO A 234 -15.17 8.02 14.26
C PRO A 234 -16.47 7.28 13.93
N GLU A 235 -16.40 6.22 13.13
CA GLU A 235 -17.56 5.42 12.72
C GLU A 235 -18.12 4.50 13.81
N SER A 236 -17.47 4.42 14.98
CA SER A 236 -17.92 3.54 16.05
C SER A 236 -19.26 3.96 16.67
N SER A 237 -19.56 5.26 16.71
CA SER A 237 -20.76 5.81 17.35
C SER A 237 -20.99 7.28 17.02
N SER A 238 -22.21 7.79 17.18
CA SER A 238 -22.52 9.22 16.97
C SER A 238 -21.69 10.16 17.87
N PRO A 239 -21.44 9.86 19.16
CA PRO A 239 -20.51 10.65 19.96
C PRO A 239 -19.07 10.64 19.43
N ALA A 240 -18.59 9.52 18.88
CA ALA A 240 -17.27 9.44 18.25
C ALA A 240 -17.19 10.35 17.02
N ARG A 241 -18.22 10.35 16.17
CA ARG A 241 -18.36 11.29 15.06
C ARG A 241 -18.34 12.75 15.54
N GLY A 242 -19.04 13.07 16.63
CA GLY A 242 -19.03 14.39 17.24
C GLY A 242 -17.63 14.85 17.68
N ILE A 243 -16.88 13.99 18.37
CA ILE A 243 -15.50 14.28 18.80
C ILE A 243 -14.56 14.45 17.60
N ALA A 244 -14.73 13.64 16.55
CA ALA A 244 -13.97 13.77 15.32
C ALA A 244 -14.21 15.13 14.64
N ILE A 245 -15.47 15.57 14.54
CA ILE A 245 -15.83 16.89 13.99
C ILE A 245 -15.18 18.02 14.79
N VAL A 246 -15.29 17.97 16.13
CA VAL A 246 -14.64 18.97 17.01
C VAL A 246 -13.12 18.98 16.78
N SER A 247 -12.49 17.82 16.67
CA SER A 247 -11.05 17.71 16.45
C SER A 247 -10.64 18.32 15.11
N VAL A 248 -11.40 18.09 14.04
CA VAL A 248 -11.18 18.74 12.74
C VAL A 248 -11.32 20.26 12.84
N LEU A 249 -12.36 20.76 13.52
CA LEU A 249 -12.55 22.21 13.70
C LEU A 249 -11.38 22.85 14.47
N VAL A 250 -10.91 22.22 15.55
CA VAL A 250 -9.74 22.70 16.31
C VAL A 250 -8.49 22.71 15.44
N ILE A 251 -8.28 21.69 14.60
CA ILE A 251 -7.16 21.67 13.64
C ILE A 251 -7.26 22.85 12.69
N LEU A 252 -8.42 23.10 12.07
CA LEU A 252 -8.61 24.20 11.14
C LEU A 252 -8.41 25.57 11.80
N ILE A 253 -8.99 25.80 12.99
CA ILE A 253 -8.79 27.03 13.76
C ILE A 253 -7.30 27.23 14.05
N SER A 254 -6.61 26.17 14.48
CA SER A 254 -5.19 26.25 14.78
C SER A 254 -4.41 26.71 13.55
N ILE A 255 -4.66 26.12 12.37
CA ILE A 255 -3.99 26.46 11.10
C ILE A 255 -4.26 27.91 10.72
N VAL A 256 -5.52 28.35 10.76
CA VAL A 256 -5.90 29.73 10.45
C VAL A 256 -5.14 30.71 11.34
N ILE A 257 -5.09 30.45 12.65
CA ILE A 257 -4.37 31.29 13.61
C ILE A 257 -2.87 31.37 13.30
N PHE A 258 -2.24 30.28 12.89
CA PHE A 258 -0.84 30.31 12.46
C PHE A 258 -0.61 31.11 11.18
N CYS A 259 -1.53 31.04 10.22
CA CYS A 259 -1.47 31.89 9.04
C CYS A 259 -1.63 33.36 9.43
N LEU A 260 -2.60 33.70 10.29
CA LEU A 260 -2.83 35.06 10.75
C LEU A 260 -1.63 35.63 11.53
N GLU A 261 -0.94 34.82 12.33
CA GLU A 261 0.27 35.24 13.05
C GLU A 261 1.42 35.67 12.11
N THR A 262 1.39 35.24 10.84
CA THR A 262 2.41 35.62 9.84
C THR A 262 2.10 36.93 9.11
N LEU A 263 0.89 37.48 9.25
CA LEU A 263 0.51 38.72 8.58
C LEU A 263 1.24 39.93 9.19
N PRO A 264 1.71 40.88 8.36
CA PRO A 264 2.46 42.05 8.82
C PRO A 264 1.65 42.91 9.79
N GLU A 265 0.33 43.04 9.57
CA GLU A 265 -0.55 43.84 10.42
C GLU A 265 -0.53 43.38 11.88
N PHE A 266 -0.50 42.07 12.13
CA PHE A 266 -0.47 41.51 13.50
C PHE A 266 0.96 41.38 14.07
N ARG A 267 1.98 41.39 13.20
CA ARG A 267 3.39 41.32 13.60
C ARG A 267 3.92 42.68 14.03
N ASP A 268 3.55 43.74 13.31
CA ASP A 268 4.01 45.10 13.57
C ASP A 268 3.46 45.62 14.90
N ASP A 269 2.24 45.25 15.28
CA ASP A 269 1.68 45.54 16.61
C ASP A 269 2.48 44.87 17.74
N LYS A 270 2.95 43.63 17.55
CA LYS A 270 3.80 42.90 18.51
C LYS A 270 5.19 43.50 18.63
N GLU A 271 5.84 43.82 17.51
CA GLU A 271 7.17 44.46 17.49
C GLU A 271 7.12 45.89 18.04
N PHE A 272 6.06 46.65 17.75
CA PHE A 272 5.82 47.97 18.32
C PHE A 272 5.64 47.92 19.84
N VAL A 273 4.76 47.06 20.36
CA VAL A 273 4.55 46.89 21.82
C VAL A 273 5.82 46.39 22.51
N MET A 274 6.56 45.47 21.89
CA MET A 274 7.85 45.00 22.42
C MET A 274 8.92 46.10 22.42
N SER A 275 8.94 46.97 21.39
CA SER A 275 9.85 48.12 21.32
C SER A 275 9.53 49.19 22.38
N LEU A 276 8.24 49.38 22.71
CA LEU A 276 7.82 50.23 23.83
C LEU A 276 8.26 49.65 25.18
N SER A 277 8.21 48.32 25.34
CA SER A 277 8.59 47.62 26.57
C SER A 277 10.11 47.56 26.78
N LEU A 278 10.90 47.36 25.71
CA LEU A 278 12.37 47.42 25.74
C LEU A 278 12.93 48.86 25.75
N GLY A 279 12.09 49.85 25.50
CA GLY A 279 12.41 51.29 25.52
C GLY A 279 12.68 51.83 26.92
N LYS A 280 13.74 51.36 27.56
CA LYS A 280 14.28 51.96 28.78
C LYS A 280 14.99 53.28 28.42
N GLY A 281 14.21 54.35 28.31
CA GLY A 281 14.70 55.72 28.47
C GLY A 281 14.53 56.67 27.28
N LEU A 282 13.31 57.11 27.00
CA LEU A 282 13.09 58.51 26.68
C LEU A 282 11.83 58.99 27.41
N SER A 283 12.06 59.95 28.32
CA SER A 283 11.05 60.73 29.01
C SER A 283 10.03 61.31 28.03
N ASN A 284 8.76 60.94 28.17
CA ASN A 284 7.64 61.89 28.11
C ASN A 284 6.40 61.27 28.77
N GLU A 285 5.91 61.99 29.77
CA GLU A 285 4.95 61.55 30.79
C GLU A 285 3.47 61.68 30.34
N SER A 286 3.20 61.80 29.03
CA SER A 286 1.87 62.20 28.52
C SER A 286 1.14 61.14 27.67
N LEU A 287 1.61 59.90 27.63
CA LEU A 287 0.94 58.78 26.93
C LEU A 287 0.74 57.55 27.84
N ARG A 288 0.53 57.79 29.14
CA ARG A 288 0.31 56.75 30.18
C ARG A 288 -1.16 56.56 30.55
N LEU A 289 -2.06 56.64 29.59
CA LEU A 289 -3.44 56.20 29.75
C LEU A 289 -3.70 55.18 28.64
N ASP A 290 -3.95 53.93 29.05
CA ASP A 290 -4.32 52.75 28.26
C ASP A 290 -3.25 51.74 27.83
N ALA A 291 -2.03 51.81 28.36
CA ALA A 291 -1.11 50.67 28.32
C ALA A 291 -1.46 49.68 29.43
N GLY A 292 -2.60 48.99 29.31
CA GLY A 292 -2.91 47.81 30.11
C GLY A 292 -1.76 46.82 30.00
N GLU A 293 -1.39 46.18 31.12
CA GLU A 293 -0.32 45.17 31.17
C GLU A 293 -0.54 44.08 30.11
N HIS A 294 0.08 44.25 28.94
CA HIS A 294 0.15 43.24 27.89
C HIS A 294 1.11 42.14 28.36
N THR A 295 0.66 41.34 29.31
CA THR A 295 1.31 40.07 29.66
C THR A 295 1.17 39.12 28.47
N ILE A 296 2.14 38.22 28.26
CA ILE A 296 2.08 37.19 27.20
C ILE A 296 0.78 36.38 27.28
N PHE A 297 0.21 36.25 28.48
CA PHE A 297 -1.05 35.56 28.74
C PHE A 297 -2.31 36.30 28.25
N ASN A 298 -2.21 37.58 27.91
CA ASN A 298 -3.30 38.38 27.34
C ASN A 298 -3.24 38.45 25.80
N ASP A 299 -2.23 37.84 25.15
CA ASP A 299 -2.16 37.77 23.69
C ASP A 299 -3.22 36.78 23.16
N PRO A 300 -4.22 37.24 22.37
CA PRO A 300 -5.27 36.37 21.83
C PRO A 300 -4.71 35.20 21.02
N PHE A 301 -3.60 35.38 20.31
CA PHE A 301 -2.96 34.31 19.54
C PHE A 301 -2.38 33.23 20.45
N PHE A 302 -1.71 33.63 21.53
CA PHE A 302 -1.17 32.70 22.53
C PHE A 302 -2.29 31.94 23.24
N ILE A 303 -3.39 32.61 23.60
CA ILE A 303 -4.55 31.96 24.25
C ILE A 303 -5.15 30.89 23.34
N VAL A 304 -5.45 31.24 22.08
CA VAL A 304 -6.05 30.29 21.14
C VAL A 304 -5.10 29.14 20.82
N GLU A 305 -3.80 29.43 20.63
CA GLU A 305 -2.78 28.38 20.46
C GLU A 305 -2.77 27.43 21.67
N THR A 306 -2.73 27.98 22.88
CA THR A 306 -2.73 27.20 24.13
C THR A 306 -3.95 26.30 24.24
N VAL A 307 -5.15 26.83 23.94
CA VAL A 307 -6.39 26.04 23.95
C VAL A 307 -6.34 24.90 22.93
N CYS A 308 -5.87 25.17 21.71
CA CYS A 308 -5.72 24.14 20.67
C CYS A 308 -4.73 23.05 21.09
N ILE A 309 -3.59 23.42 21.68
CA ILE A 309 -2.57 22.48 22.14
C ILE A 309 -3.05 21.67 23.35
N ILE A 310 -3.83 22.26 24.25
CA ILE A 310 -4.49 21.52 25.34
C ILE A 310 -5.39 20.44 24.76
N TRP A 311 -6.21 20.76 23.76
CA TRP A 311 -7.07 19.79 23.08
C TRP A 311 -6.25 18.67 22.42
N PHE A 312 -5.21 19.01 21.66
CA PHE A 312 -4.35 18.00 21.02
C PHE A 312 -3.61 17.11 22.03
N SER A 313 -3.14 17.69 23.13
CA SER A 313 -2.48 16.97 24.20
C SER A 313 -3.45 16.04 24.92
N PHE A 314 -4.69 16.48 25.15
CA PHE A 314 -5.77 15.67 25.72
C PHE A 314 -6.07 14.47 24.82
N GLU A 315 -6.32 14.71 23.54
CA GLU A 315 -6.54 13.70 22.52
C GLU A 315 -5.42 12.64 22.48
N PHE A 316 -4.17 13.09 22.41
CA PHE A 316 -3.01 12.21 22.40
C PHE A 316 -2.91 11.39 23.71
N THR A 317 -3.11 12.03 24.86
CA THR A 317 -3.01 11.40 26.18
C THR A 317 -4.10 10.33 26.36
N VAL A 318 -5.33 10.62 25.96
CA VAL A 318 -6.45 9.68 26.05
C VAL A 318 -6.21 8.47 25.15
N ARG A 319 -5.77 8.67 23.90
CA ARG A 319 -5.41 7.57 22.99
C ARG A 319 -4.24 6.76 23.53
N CYS A 320 -3.18 7.44 23.98
CA CYS A 320 -2.03 6.78 24.59
C CYS A 320 -2.50 5.95 25.79
N PHE A 321 -3.33 6.47 26.70
CA PHE A 321 -3.86 5.73 27.85
C PHE A 321 -4.66 4.48 27.44
N ALA A 322 -5.57 4.64 26.48
CA ALA A 322 -6.53 3.60 26.07
C ALA A 322 -5.96 2.57 25.09
N CYS A 323 -4.80 2.80 24.47
CA CYS A 323 -4.27 1.91 23.43
C CYS A 323 -3.97 0.48 23.93
N PRO A 324 -4.09 -0.55 23.06
CA PRO A 324 -3.76 -1.94 23.41
C PRO A 324 -2.27 -2.15 23.71
N SER A 325 -1.38 -1.57 22.89
CA SER A 325 0.08 -1.72 23.02
C SER A 325 0.77 -0.37 22.90
N LYS A 326 1.51 0.02 23.95
CA LYS A 326 2.26 1.29 23.99
C LYS A 326 3.38 1.32 22.94
N ALA A 327 4.11 0.21 22.79
CA ALA A 327 5.23 0.15 21.84
C ALA A 327 4.75 0.27 20.39
N HIS A 328 3.64 -0.38 20.06
CA HIS A 328 3.03 -0.24 18.74
C HIS A 328 2.47 1.17 18.52
N PHE A 329 1.85 1.74 19.56
CA PHE A 329 1.30 3.09 19.53
C PHE A 329 2.34 4.13 19.10
N PHE A 330 3.55 4.11 19.68
CA PHE A 330 4.62 5.06 19.32
C PHE A 330 5.32 4.78 17.98
N LYS A 331 5.13 3.60 17.38
CA LYS A 331 5.63 3.28 16.03
C LYS A 331 4.64 3.67 14.92
N ASN A 332 3.36 3.87 15.27
CA ASN A 332 2.33 4.24 14.31
C ASN A 332 2.52 5.71 13.85
N VAL A 333 2.57 5.91 12.53
CA VAL A 333 2.79 7.21 11.87
C VAL A 333 1.78 8.26 12.30
N MET A 334 0.50 7.90 12.48
CA MET A 334 -0.55 8.84 12.90
C MET A 334 -0.29 9.41 14.30
N ASN A 335 0.20 8.57 15.20
CA ASN A 335 0.51 8.98 16.57
C ASN A 335 1.83 9.79 16.62
N ILE A 336 2.77 9.54 15.71
CA ILE A 336 3.96 10.39 15.55
C ILE A 336 3.54 11.80 15.11
N ILE A 337 2.60 11.93 14.17
CA ILE A 337 2.04 13.23 13.75
C ILE A 337 1.39 13.94 14.95
N ASP A 338 0.64 13.22 15.79
CA ASP A 338 0.05 13.78 17.01
C ASP A 338 1.14 14.38 17.93
N ILE A 339 2.27 13.68 18.13
CA ILE A 339 3.39 14.18 18.94
C ILE A 339 4.06 15.41 18.31
N VAL A 340 4.38 15.34 17.01
CA VAL A 340 5.01 16.44 16.27
C VAL A 340 4.12 17.69 16.28
N SER A 341 2.79 17.54 16.33
CA SER A 341 1.84 18.65 16.36
C SER A 341 1.83 19.45 17.68
N ILE A 342 2.21 18.83 18.80
CA ILE A 342 2.23 19.48 20.13
C ILE A 342 3.63 19.93 20.55
N LEU A 343 4.67 19.28 20.01
CA LEU A 343 6.07 19.51 20.38
C LEU A 343 6.52 20.99 20.29
N PRO A 344 6.18 21.76 19.23
CA PRO A 344 6.66 23.15 19.11
C PRO A 344 6.26 24.05 20.27
N TYR A 345 5.04 23.87 20.80
CA TYR A 345 4.53 24.66 21.91
C TYR A 345 5.32 24.40 23.19
N PHE A 346 5.50 23.13 23.55
CA PHE A 346 6.25 22.76 24.76
C PHE A 346 7.73 23.11 24.68
N ILE A 347 8.36 23.01 23.50
CA ILE A 347 9.74 23.47 23.32
C ILE A 347 9.82 24.99 23.53
N THR A 348 8.93 25.77 22.91
CA THR A 348 8.92 27.24 23.01
C THR A 348 8.68 27.69 24.46
N LEU A 349 7.68 27.12 25.12
CA LEU A 349 7.39 27.42 26.52
C LEU A 349 8.57 27.05 27.44
N GLY A 350 9.19 25.88 27.21
CA GLY A 350 10.35 25.44 27.97
C GLY A 350 11.57 26.34 27.78
N THR A 351 11.79 26.87 26.57
CA THR A 351 12.89 27.81 26.30
C THR A 351 12.67 29.16 26.97
N ASP A 352 11.43 29.66 26.96
CA ASP A 352 11.08 30.96 27.56
C ASP A 352 11.26 30.91 29.09
N LEU A 353 10.80 29.81 29.74
CA LEU A 353 10.97 29.61 31.18
C LEU A 353 12.44 29.40 31.60
N ALA A 354 13.24 28.72 30.76
CA ALA A 354 14.67 28.52 31.03
C ALA A 354 15.47 29.83 30.93
N GLN A 355 15.03 30.76 30.07
CA GLN A 355 15.65 32.07 29.92
C GLN A 355 15.43 32.96 31.14
N GLU A 356 14.26 32.88 31.81
CA GLU A 356 13.99 33.60 33.06
C GLU A 356 14.88 33.15 34.23
N GLN A 357 15.34 31.90 34.25
CA GLN A 357 16.20 31.35 35.31
C GLN A 357 17.70 31.65 35.13
N GLY A 358 18.08 32.55 34.22
CA GLY A 358 19.47 33.01 34.06
C GLY A 358 20.41 32.00 33.39
N SER A 359 19.88 30.88 32.89
CA SER A 359 20.59 29.98 31.99
C SER A 359 20.71 30.65 30.62
N GLN A 360 21.87 31.27 30.34
CA GLN A 360 22.24 31.79 29.01
C GLN A 360 22.51 30.66 28.01
N GLN A 361 21.57 29.71 27.88
CA GLN A 361 21.55 28.84 26.71
C GLN A 361 20.88 29.64 25.60
N ALA A 362 21.68 30.42 24.87
CA ALA A 362 21.24 31.14 23.68
C ALA A 362 20.84 30.10 22.61
N MET A 363 19.64 29.52 22.73
CA MET A 363 19.01 28.84 21.63
C MET A 363 18.83 29.92 20.56
N SER A 364 19.62 29.82 19.48
CA SER A 364 19.65 30.87 18.46
C SER A 364 18.23 31.18 17.96
N PHE A 365 17.94 32.46 17.71
CA PHE A 365 16.66 32.89 17.10
C PHE A 365 16.32 32.10 15.82
N ALA A 366 17.33 31.54 15.13
CA ALA A 366 17.15 30.65 13.98
C ALA A 366 16.45 29.33 14.35
N ILE A 367 16.77 28.72 15.50
CA ILE A 367 16.14 27.47 15.95
C ILE A 367 14.67 27.72 16.31
N LEU A 368 14.36 28.84 16.97
CA LEU A 368 12.96 29.22 17.28
C LEU A 368 12.14 29.44 16.00
N ARG A 369 12.73 29.99 14.93
CA ARG A 369 12.07 30.12 13.62
C ARG A 369 11.76 28.74 13.01
N ILE A 370 12.70 27.80 13.09
CA ILE A 370 12.50 26.43 12.60
C ILE A 370 11.39 25.72 13.41
N ILE A 371 11.37 25.89 14.73
CA ILE A 371 10.32 25.32 15.60
C ILE A 371 8.94 25.86 15.21
N ARG A 372 8.81 27.14 14.87
CA ARG A 372 7.55 27.70 14.34
C ARG A 372 7.13 27.04 13.04
N LEU A 373 8.06 26.73 12.13
CA LEU A 373 7.75 25.99 10.89
C LEU A 373 7.23 24.58 11.19
N VAL A 374 7.74 23.90 12.22
CA VAL A 374 7.25 22.57 12.61
C VAL A 374 5.75 22.59 12.95
N ARG A 375 5.19 23.73 13.40
CA ARG A 375 3.74 23.87 13.64
C ARG A 375 2.90 23.58 12.40
N VAL A 376 3.44 23.76 11.18
CA VAL A 376 2.72 23.47 9.94
C VAL A 376 2.35 21.98 9.83
N PHE A 377 3.16 21.08 10.40
CA PHE A 377 2.94 19.63 10.31
C PHE A 377 1.63 19.18 10.98
N ARG A 378 1.03 19.97 11.87
CA ARG A 378 -0.29 19.64 12.43
C ARG A 378 -1.39 19.58 11.38
N ILE A 379 -1.19 20.12 10.17
CA ILE A 379 -2.11 19.91 9.04
C ILE A 379 -2.26 18.43 8.71
N PHE A 380 -1.19 17.65 8.87
CA PHE A 380 -1.22 16.20 8.64
C PHE A 380 -2.06 15.47 9.69
N LYS A 381 -2.44 16.10 10.80
CA LYS A 381 -3.36 15.51 11.78
C LYS A 381 -4.76 15.28 11.18
N LEU A 382 -5.11 16.01 10.11
CA LEU A 382 -6.31 15.75 9.29
C LEU A 382 -6.30 14.37 8.64
N SER A 383 -5.14 13.73 8.46
CA SER A 383 -5.04 12.41 7.85
C SER A 383 -5.80 11.34 8.64
N ARG A 384 -5.89 11.46 9.97
CA ARG A 384 -6.72 10.56 10.79
C ARG A 384 -8.22 10.61 10.42
N HIS A 385 -8.68 11.76 9.95
CA HIS A 385 -10.07 12.02 9.62
C HIS A 385 -10.34 12.06 8.11
N SER A 386 -9.32 11.84 7.28
CA SER A 386 -9.41 11.86 5.82
C SER A 386 -8.93 10.55 5.24
N LYS A 387 -9.87 9.72 4.79
CA LYS A 387 -9.60 8.49 4.05
C LYS A 387 -8.75 8.75 2.81
N GLY A 388 -9.05 9.82 2.06
CA GLY A 388 -8.25 10.22 0.91
C GLY A 388 -6.78 10.48 1.23
N LEU A 389 -6.48 11.14 2.36
CA LEU A 389 -5.10 11.41 2.78
C LEU A 389 -4.40 10.14 3.31
N GLN A 390 -5.14 9.19 3.88
CA GLN A 390 -4.62 7.85 4.21
C GLN A 390 -4.26 7.08 2.94
N ILE A 391 -5.18 7.00 1.97
CA ILE A 391 -4.97 6.36 0.66
C ILE A 391 -3.74 6.96 -0.03
N LEU A 392 -3.62 8.29 -0.03
CA LEU A 392 -2.43 8.98 -0.56
C LEU A 392 -1.15 8.53 0.17
N GLY A 393 -1.18 8.43 1.49
CA GLY A 393 -0.05 7.93 2.29
C GLY A 393 0.35 6.49 1.95
N HIS A 394 -0.62 5.58 1.82
CA HIS A 394 -0.37 4.19 1.42
C HIS A 394 0.18 4.12 -0.02
N THR A 395 -0.37 4.92 -0.92
CA THR A 395 0.09 5.03 -2.32
C THR A 395 1.54 5.50 -2.39
N LEU A 396 1.88 6.57 -1.66
CA LEU A 396 3.25 7.09 -1.61
C LEU A 396 4.22 6.06 -1.03
N ARG A 397 3.82 5.36 0.04
CA ARG A 397 4.63 4.30 0.65
C ARG A 397 4.89 3.15 -0.33
N ALA A 398 3.87 2.69 -1.04
CA ALA A 398 3.99 1.63 -2.04
C ALA A 398 4.80 2.09 -3.26
N SER A 399 4.76 3.38 -3.59
CA SER A 399 5.42 3.96 -4.77
C SER A 399 6.78 4.60 -4.45
N MET A 400 7.37 4.34 -3.27
CA MET A 400 8.63 4.97 -2.85
C MET A 400 9.79 4.71 -3.82
N ARG A 401 9.85 3.52 -4.43
CA ARG A 401 10.86 3.17 -5.44
C ARG A 401 10.74 4.10 -6.66
N GLU A 402 9.51 4.29 -7.14
CA GLU A 402 9.22 5.05 -8.36
C GLU A 402 9.37 6.55 -8.12
N LEU A 403 8.97 7.02 -6.94
CA LEU A 403 9.26 8.38 -6.48
C LEU A 403 10.77 8.62 -6.34
N GLY A 404 11.52 7.62 -5.87
CA GLY A 404 12.98 7.66 -5.81
C GLY A 404 13.62 7.78 -7.20
N LEU A 405 13.14 7.01 -8.19
CA LEU A 405 13.60 7.09 -9.58
C LEU A 405 13.28 8.47 -10.20
N LEU A 406 12.09 9.02 -9.95
CA LEU A 406 11.71 10.37 -10.40
C LEU A 406 12.71 11.42 -9.88
N ILE A 407 12.97 11.42 -8.57
CA ILE A 407 13.92 12.36 -7.95
C ILE A 407 15.33 12.16 -8.49
N PHE A 408 15.74 10.91 -8.72
CA PHE A 408 17.05 10.58 -9.28
C PHE A 408 17.25 11.11 -10.70
N PHE A 409 16.29 10.89 -11.61
CA PHE A 409 16.37 11.40 -12.98
C PHE A 409 16.26 12.93 -13.02
N LEU A 410 15.40 13.53 -12.18
CA LEU A 410 15.32 14.98 -12.06
C LEU A 410 16.65 15.57 -11.58
N PHE A 411 17.31 14.95 -10.60
CA PHE A 411 18.61 15.39 -10.09
C PHE A 411 19.70 15.34 -11.17
N ILE A 412 19.76 14.26 -11.95
CA ILE A 412 20.69 14.14 -13.09
C ILE A 412 20.41 15.24 -14.12
N GLY A 413 19.14 15.41 -14.50
CA GLY A 413 18.73 16.43 -15.47
C GLY A 413 19.09 17.85 -15.01
N VAL A 414 18.85 18.17 -13.75
CA VAL A 414 19.22 19.47 -13.16
C VAL A 414 20.72 19.72 -13.29
N ILE A 415 21.56 18.76 -12.88
CA ILE A 415 23.03 18.93 -13.00
C ILE A 415 23.46 19.13 -14.45
N LEU A 416 22.93 18.30 -15.37
CA LEU A 416 23.29 18.31 -16.78
C LEU A 416 22.89 19.62 -17.46
N PHE A 417 21.62 20.01 -17.37
CA PHE A 417 21.10 21.19 -18.05
C PHE A 417 21.59 22.49 -17.43
N SER A 418 21.77 22.56 -16.10
CA SER A 418 22.38 23.71 -15.45
C SER A 418 23.84 23.92 -15.85
N SER A 419 24.60 22.83 -16.00
CA SER A 419 25.98 22.93 -16.50
C SER A 419 26.02 23.38 -17.96
N ALA A 420 25.16 22.80 -18.81
CA ALA A 420 25.09 23.13 -20.23
C ALA A 420 24.69 24.60 -20.47
N VAL A 421 23.66 25.09 -19.77
CA VAL A 421 23.21 26.48 -19.93
C VAL A 421 24.24 27.47 -19.38
N TYR A 422 24.92 27.13 -18.27
CA TYR A 422 25.97 27.96 -17.71
C TYR A 422 27.10 28.18 -18.73
N PHE A 423 27.61 27.12 -19.35
CA PHE A 423 28.65 27.25 -20.36
C PHE A 423 28.15 27.89 -21.67
N ALA A 424 26.88 27.70 -22.02
CA ALA A 424 26.29 28.35 -23.20
C ALA A 424 26.10 29.87 -23.02
N GLU A 425 25.96 30.34 -21.78
CA GLU A 425 25.71 31.74 -21.43
C GLU A 425 26.93 32.44 -20.78
N ALA A 426 28.06 31.74 -20.62
CA ALA A 426 29.21 32.22 -19.85
C ALA A 426 29.83 33.53 -20.39
N ASP A 427 29.73 33.75 -21.70
CA ASP A 427 30.29 34.93 -22.38
C ASP A 427 29.30 36.10 -22.48
N GLU A 428 28.05 35.93 -22.00
CA GLU A 428 27.01 36.96 -22.06
C GLU A 428 27.00 37.80 -20.76
N PRO A 429 27.40 39.08 -20.79
CA PRO A 429 27.52 39.89 -19.59
C PRO A 429 26.17 40.18 -18.90
N ALA A 430 25.06 40.13 -19.65
CA ALA A 430 23.72 40.33 -19.11
C ALA A 430 23.08 39.02 -18.59
N THR A 431 23.84 37.93 -18.48
CA THR A 431 23.32 36.63 -18.07
C THR A 431 22.88 36.57 -16.60
N HIS A 432 21.81 35.83 -16.35
CA HIS A 432 21.39 35.47 -15.00
C HIS A 432 22.13 34.22 -14.47
N PHE A 433 22.89 33.51 -15.31
CA PHE A 433 23.55 32.25 -14.97
C PHE A 433 24.96 32.49 -14.38
N GLN A 434 25.02 33.01 -13.16
CA GLN A 434 26.28 33.37 -12.49
C GLN A 434 27.10 32.16 -12.03
N SER A 435 26.45 31.07 -11.68
CA SER A 435 27.10 29.81 -11.30
C SER A 435 26.21 28.60 -11.63
N ILE A 436 26.80 27.40 -11.68
CA ILE A 436 26.04 26.15 -11.91
C ILE A 436 24.98 25.93 -10.81
N PRO A 437 25.27 26.10 -9.50
CA PRO A 437 24.24 26.01 -8.47
C PRO A 437 23.11 27.03 -8.62
N ASP A 438 23.39 28.27 -9.04
CA ASP A 438 22.34 29.26 -9.30
C ASP A 438 21.47 28.82 -10.48
N ALA A 439 22.08 28.19 -11.50
CA ALA A 439 21.36 27.60 -12.63
C ALA A 439 20.50 26.37 -12.25
N PHE A 440 20.68 25.76 -11.06
CA PHE A 440 19.79 24.67 -10.61
C PHE A 440 18.35 25.16 -10.45
N TRP A 441 18.15 26.38 -9.96
CA TRP A 441 16.81 26.98 -9.84
C TRP A 441 16.11 27.03 -11.20
N TRP A 442 16.78 27.58 -12.21
CA TRP A 442 16.26 27.63 -13.58
C TRP A 442 15.96 26.24 -14.14
N ALA A 443 16.85 25.26 -13.95
CA ALA A 443 16.66 23.91 -14.48
C ALA A 443 15.47 23.20 -13.81
N VAL A 444 15.32 23.28 -12.48
CA VAL A 444 14.16 22.72 -11.77
C VAL A 444 12.87 23.35 -12.27
N VAL A 445 12.80 24.69 -12.35
CA VAL A 445 11.62 25.44 -12.80
C VAL A 445 11.27 25.15 -14.27
N THR A 446 12.28 24.93 -15.12
CA THR A 446 12.09 24.62 -16.55
C THR A 446 11.68 23.16 -16.75
N MET A 447 12.35 22.21 -16.09
CA MET A 447 12.04 20.77 -16.20
C MET A 447 10.66 20.43 -15.64
N THR A 448 10.21 21.15 -14.61
CA THR A 448 8.85 21.02 -14.05
C THR A 448 7.80 21.83 -14.80
N THR A 449 8.18 22.50 -15.90
CA THR A 449 7.30 23.33 -16.76
C THR A 449 6.64 24.52 -16.05
N VAL A 450 7.16 24.94 -14.90
CA VAL A 450 6.65 26.09 -14.13
C VAL A 450 6.98 27.41 -14.82
N GLY A 451 8.24 27.62 -15.20
CA GLY A 451 8.66 28.74 -16.06
C GLY A 451 8.36 30.15 -15.53
N TYR A 452 8.78 30.50 -14.31
CA TYR A 452 8.56 31.85 -13.73
C TYR A 452 9.10 33.00 -14.60
N GLY A 453 10.16 32.76 -15.38
CA GLY A 453 10.75 33.74 -16.30
C GLY A 453 11.70 34.76 -15.67
N ASP A 454 12.00 34.59 -14.38
CA ASP A 454 12.98 35.34 -13.60
C ASP A 454 14.43 35.03 -14.01
N MET A 455 14.70 33.81 -14.47
CA MET A 455 15.94 33.40 -15.14
C MET A 455 15.62 32.81 -16.52
N LYS A 456 16.34 33.24 -17.56
CA LYS A 456 16.17 32.72 -18.92
C LYS A 456 17.45 32.88 -19.76
N PRO A 457 17.75 31.93 -20.67
CA PRO A 457 18.88 32.05 -21.58
C PRO A 457 18.62 33.13 -22.63
N ILE A 458 19.66 33.90 -22.93
CA ILE A 458 19.65 35.00 -23.88
C ILE A 458 20.27 34.57 -25.21
N THR A 459 21.36 33.79 -25.14
CA THR A 459 22.10 33.31 -26.30
C THR A 459 21.31 32.26 -27.08
N VAL A 460 21.69 32.05 -28.34
CA VAL A 460 21.09 31.00 -29.17
C VAL A 460 21.40 29.61 -28.60
N GLY A 461 22.63 29.39 -28.11
CA GLY A 461 23.04 28.13 -27.50
C GLY A 461 22.24 27.81 -26.24
N GLY A 462 22.10 28.79 -25.35
CA GLY A 462 21.29 28.64 -24.14
C GLY A 462 19.81 28.38 -24.45
N LYS A 463 19.26 28.99 -25.50
CA LYS A 463 17.88 28.71 -25.95
C LYS A 463 17.70 27.28 -26.44
N ILE A 464 18.66 26.74 -27.20
CA ILE A 464 18.64 25.32 -27.62
C ILE A 464 18.68 24.41 -26.40
N VAL A 465 19.58 24.68 -25.45
CA VAL A 465 19.67 23.94 -24.18
C VAL A 465 18.34 24.03 -23.41
N GLY A 466 17.73 25.21 -23.34
CA GLY A 466 16.43 25.42 -22.70
C GLY A 466 15.30 24.62 -23.37
N SER A 467 15.25 24.56 -24.69
CA SER A 467 14.29 23.74 -25.43
C SER A 467 14.46 22.25 -25.13
N LEU A 468 15.70 21.75 -25.13
CA LEU A 468 15.98 20.35 -24.79
C LEU A 468 15.66 20.04 -23.32
N CYS A 469 15.96 20.96 -22.41
CA CYS A 469 15.65 20.87 -20.98
C CYS A 469 14.15 20.73 -20.73
N ALA A 470 13.33 21.55 -21.39
CA ALA A 470 11.88 21.50 -21.25
C ALA A 470 11.30 20.15 -21.73
N ILE A 471 11.74 19.67 -22.91
CA ILE A 471 11.31 18.37 -23.45
C ILE A 471 11.73 17.23 -22.51
N ALA A 472 13.00 17.21 -22.08
CA ALA A 472 13.51 16.21 -21.17
C ALA A 472 12.79 16.21 -19.82
N GLY A 473 12.42 17.38 -19.30
CA GLY A 473 11.65 17.53 -18.07
C GLY A 473 10.27 16.89 -18.14
N VAL A 474 9.51 17.18 -19.20
CA VAL A 474 8.19 16.56 -19.44
C VAL A 474 8.32 15.04 -19.53
N LEU A 475 9.28 14.53 -20.31
CA LEU A 475 9.51 13.08 -20.43
C LEU A 475 9.90 12.45 -19.10
N THR A 476 10.77 13.10 -18.32
CA THR A 476 11.22 12.60 -17.01
C THR A 476 10.06 12.47 -16.02
N ILE A 477 9.15 13.45 -16.00
CA ILE A 477 7.96 13.41 -15.13
C ILE A 477 6.92 12.41 -15.64
N ALA A 478 6.78 12.27 -16.95
CA ALA A 478 5.77 11.40 -17.55
C ALA A 478 6.00 9.90 -17.30
N LEU A 479 7.23 9.45 -17.03
CA LEU A 479 7.52 8.02 -16.85
C LEU A 479 7.05 7.46 -15.48
N PRO A 480 7.34 8.08 -14.32
CA PRO A 480 6.99 7.49 -13.02
C PRO A 480 5.56 7.80 -12.58
N VAL A 481 4.96 8.89 -13.07
CA VAL A 481 3.62 9.36 -12.66
C VAL A 481 2.52 8.32 -12.94
N PRO A 482 2.43 7.69 -14.14
CA PRO A 482 1.42 6.66 -14.40
C PRO A 482 1.44 5.50 -13.42
N VAL A 483 2.63 5.08 -12.97
CA VAL A 483 2.77 4.00 -11.98
C VAL A 483 2.23 4.44 -10.61
N ILE A 484 2.56 5.67 -10.19
CA ILE A 484 2.02 6.24 -8.94
C ILE A 484 0.49 6.36 -9.01
N VAL A 485 -0.05 6.82 -10.15
CA VAL A 485 -1.50 6.93 -10.39
C VAL A 485 -2.17 5.56 -10.41
N SER A 486 -1.55 4.55 -11.02
CA SER A 486 -2.06 3.17 -10.99
C SER A 486 -2.15 2.63 -9.57
N ASN A 487 -1.11 2.85 -8.76
CA ASN A 487 -1.13 2.47 -7.34
C ASN A 487 -2.20 3.24 -6.55
N PHE A 488 -2.39 4.54 -6.84
CA PHE A 488 -3.46 5.34 -6.24
C PHE A 488 -4.83 4.75 -6.56
N ASN A 489 -5.10 4.46 -7.83
CA ASN A 489 -6.37 3.88 -8.27
C ASN A 489 -6.60 2.53 -7.60
N TYR A 490 -5.57 1.69 -7.50
CA TYR A 490 -5.64 0.40 -6.79
C TYR A 490 -6.07 0.59 -5.33
N PHE A 491 -5.39 1.43 -4.54
CA PHE A 491 -5.75 1.65 -3.13
C PHE A 491 -7.09 2.38 -2.96
N TYR A 492 -7.45 3.26 -3.90
CA TYR A 492 -8.71 3.99 -3.88
C TYR A 492 -9.91 3.07 -4.12
N HIS A 493 -9.87 2.24 -5.17
CA HIS A 493 -10.93 1.27 -5.44
C HIS A 493 -11.03 0.23 -4.33
N ARG A 494 -9.88 -0.28 -3.84
CA ARG A 494 -9.87 -1.24 -2.73
C ARG A 494 -10.54 -0.72 -1.46
N GLU A 495 -10.29 0.53 -1.07
CA GLU A 495 -10.95 1.11 0.10
C GLU A 495 -12.46 1.32 -0.14
N THR A 496 -12.83 1.75 -1.35
CA THR A 496 -14.24 1.99 -1.74
C THR A 496 -15.04 0.69 -1.73
N GLU A 497 -14.52 -0.38 -2.32
CA GLU A 497 -15.15 -1.72 -2.35
C GLU A 497 -15.28 -2.31 -0.93
N ASN A 498 -14.28 -2.09 -0.07
CA ASN A 498 -14.32 -2.57 1.31
C ASN A 498 -15.41 -1.86 2.14
N GLU A 499 -15.65 -0.57 1.89
CA GLU A 499 -16.76 0.19 2.48
C GLU A 499 -18.13 -0.36 2.02
N GLU A 500 -18.28 -0.64 0.72
CA GLU A 500 -19.50 -1.24 0.17
C GLU A 500 -19.78 -2.62 0.76
N HIS A 501 -18.77 -3.49 0.85
CA HIS A 501 -18.92 -4.82 1.43
C HIS A 501 -19.32 -4.77 2.91
N THR A 502 -18.73 -3.85 3.68
CA THR A 502 -19.08 -3.65 5.09
C THR A 502 -20.52 -3.17 5.26
N GLN A 503 -20.99 -2.28 4.38
CA GLN A 503 -22.37 -1.81 4.37
C GLN A 503 -23.36 -2.92 3.99
N MET A 504 -23.02 -3.74 2.99
CA MET A 504 -23.84 -4.90 2.62
C MET A 504 -23.97 -5.91 3.75
N MET A 505 -22.87 -6.23 4.46
CA MET A 505 -22.90 -7.09 5.65
C MET A 505 -23.74 -6.49 6.78
N GLN A 506 -23.62 -5.18 7.05
CA GLN A 506 -24.44 -4.52 8.08
C GLN A 506 -25.93 -4.54 7.73
N ASN A 507 -26.27 -4.29 6.46
CA ASN A 507 -27.65 -4.29 5.98
C ASN A 507 -28.27 -5.70 5.98
N ALA A 508 -27.49 -6.74 5.66
CA ALA A 508 -27.94 -8.13 5.75
C ALA A 508 -28.24 -8.57 7.20
N VAL A 509 -27.54 -8.01 8.20
CA VAL A 509 -27.78 -8.27 9.63
C VAL A 509 -28.98 -7.49 10.18
N SER A 510 -29.46 -6.45 9.47
CA SER A 510 -30.61 -5.63 9.87
C SER A 510 -31.99 -6.21 9.49
N CYS A 511 -32.08 -7.46 9.03
CA CYS A 511 -33.38 -8.11 8.79
C CYS A 511 -34.21 -8.22 10.10
N PRO A 512 -35.41 -7.59 10.18
CA PRO A 512 -36.18 -7.47 11.43
C PRO A 512 -36.86 -8.76 11.91
N TYR A 513 -36.58 -9.92 11.30
CA TYR A 513 -37.20 -11.21 11.63
C TYR A 513 -36.27 -12.20 12.35
N LEU A 514 -35.04 -11.81 12.69
CA LEU A 514 -34.09 -12.70 13.38
C LEU A 514 -34.10 -12.43 14.90
N PRO A 515 -34.55 -13.39 15.74
CA PRO A 515 -34.73 -13.15 17.17
C PRO A 515 -33.39 -12.93 17.90
N THR A 516 -33.35 -11.92 18.77
CA THR A 516 -32.18 -11.44 19.53
C THR A 516 -31.45 -12.49 20.37
N ASN A 517 -32.08 -13.63 20.65
CA ASN A 517 -31.46 -14.73 21.39
C ASN A 517 -30.46 -15.56 20.55
N LEU A 518 -30.61 -15.61 19.22
CA LEU A 518 -29.64 -16.26 18.32
C LEU A 518 -28.36 -15.41 18.14
N LEU A 519 -28.51 -14.09 18.12
CA LEU A 519 -27.41 -13.12 18.07
C LEU A 519 -26.49 -13.19 19.30
N LYS A 520 -27.03 -13.57 20.46
CA LYS A 520 -26.25 -13.77 21.69
C LYS A 520 -25.44 -15.08 21.67
N LYS A 521 -25.95 -16.12 21.00
CA LYS A 521 -25.29 -17.43 20.82
C LYS A 521 -24.18 -17.38 19.76
N PHE A 522 -24.33 -16.55 18.71
CA PHE A 522 -23.26 -16.24 17.75
C PHE A 522 -22.09 -15.47 18.38
N ARG A 523 -22.37 -14.62 19.38
CA ARG A 523 -21.35 -13.82 20.07
C ARG A 523 -20.56 -14.61 21.13
N SER A 524 -21.11 -15.71 21.64
CA SER A 524 -20.47 -16.54 22.69
C SER A 524 -19.74 -17.77 22.14
N SER A 525 -19.94 -18.13 20.88
CA SER A 525 -19.31 -19.30 20.24
C SER A 525 -17.95 -19.01 19.61
N SER A 526 -17.53 -17.73 19.55
CA SER A 526 -16.19 -17.33 19.11
C SER A 526 -15.10 -17.56 20.18
N SER A 527 -15.45 -18.13 21.33
CA SER A 527 -14.52 -18.35 22.45
C SER A 527 -14.80 -19.68 23.17
N SER A 528 -14.66 -20.82 22.49
CA SER A 528 -14.18 -22.09 23.07
C SER A 528 -14.27 -23.22 22.05
N SER A 529 -13.29 -24.12 22.13
CA SER A 529 -13.06 -25.30 21.31
C SER A 529 -14.13 -26.40 21.44
N THR A 530 -14.29 -27.15 20.34
CA THR A 530 -14.62 -28.60 20.19
C THR A 530 -15.91 -29.16 20.83
N GLU A 531 -16.66 -29.92 19.99
CA GLU A 531 -17.89 -30.68 20.28
C GLU A 531 -19.16 -29.79 20.25
N ASP A 532 -20.20 -29.97 19.44
CA ASP A 532 -20.78 -31.17 18.82
C ASP A 532 -21.60 -30.73 17.57
N LYS A 533 -21.55 -31.51 16.48
CA LYS A 533 -22.29 -31.25 15.22
C LYS A 533 -23.57 -32.11 15.18
N SER A 534 -24.74 -31.51 15.36
CA SER A 534 -26.01 -32.15 14.95
C SER A 534 -27.22 -31.22 14.71
N GLU A 535 -27.12 -29.90 14.85
CA GLU A 535 -28.32 -29.03 14.86
C GLU A 535 -28.55 -28.19 13.59
N TYR A 536 -28.02 -28.62 12.43
CA TYR A 536 -28.11 -27.87 11.16
C TYR A 536 -28.97 -28.52 10.06
N LEU A 537 -29.64 -29.64 10.34
CA LEU A 537 -30.52 -30.31 9.37
C LEU A 537 -32.02 -30.17 9.67
N GLU A 538 -32.43 -29.74 10.87
CA GLU A 538 -33.87 -29.57 11.19
C GLU A 538 -34.46 -28.21 10.77
N MET A 539 -33.63 -27.22 10.44
CA MET A 539 -34.12 -25.87 10.10
C MET A 539 -34.49 -25.68 8.63
N GLU A 540 -34.04 -26.54 7.72
CA GLU A 540 -34.40 -26.44 6.30
C GLU A 540 -35.75 -27.12 5.98
N GLU A 541 -36.14 -28.14 6.75
CA GLU A 541 -37.46 -28.79 6.62
C GLU A 541 -38.58 -27.92 7.22
N GLY A 542 -38.37 -27.30 8.39
CA GLY A 542 -39.40 -26.48 9.04
C GLY A 542 -39.79 -25.20 8.27
N VAL A 543 -38.87 -24.64 7.47
CA VAL A 543 -39.15 -23.45 6.64
C VAL A 543 -39.95 -23.82 5.38
N LYS A 544 -39.68 -25.00 4.79
CA LYS A 544 -40.43 -25.50 3.62
C LYS A 544 -41.84 -25.94 4.00
N GLU A 545 -42.04 -26.52 5.18
CA GLU A 545 -43.37 -26.92 5.69
C GLU A 545 -44.28 -25.72 5.98
N SER A 546 -43.74 -24.63 6.53
CA SER A 546 -44.51 -23.42 6.86
C SER A 546 -45.01 -22.63 5.64
N LEU A 547 -44.27 -22.72 4.52
CA LEU A 547 -44.66 -22.09 3.25
C LEU A 547 -45.73 -22.90 2.49
N CYS A 548 -45.67 -24.23 2.50
CA CYS A 548 -46.68 -25.09 1.86
C CYS A 548 -48.04 -25.10 2.59
N VAL A 549 -48.06 -24.88 3.92
CA VAL A 549 -49.31 -24.85 4.71
C VAL A 549 -50.12 -23.56 4.50
N LYS A 550 -49.52 -22.47 3.99
CA LYS A 550 -50.23 -21.19 3.75
C LYS A 550 -50.93 -21.09 2.40
N GLU A 551 -50.46 -21.78 1.37
CA GLU A 551 -51.12 -21.78 0.05
C GLU A 551 -52.41 -22.62 0.02
N SER A 552 -52.55 -23.62 0.90
CA SER A 552 -53.75 -24.48 0.96
C SER A 552 -54.93 -23.88 1.75
N LYS A 553 -54.75 -22.73 2.42
CA LYS A 553 -55.79 -22.11 3.27
C LYS A 553 -56.47 -20.87 2.68
N SER A 554 -56.16 -20.48 1.44
CA SER A 554 -56.69 -19.24 0.82
C SER A 554 -57.62 -19.48 -0.37
N GLN A 555 -58.08 -20.71 -0.60
CA GLN A 555 -59.21 -21.02 -1.49
C GLN A 555 -60.38 -21.59 -0.69
N ASP A 556 -61.12 -20.73 0.01
CA ASP A 556 -62.54 -21.00 0.20
C ASP A 556 -63.32 -19.72 0.57
N THR A 557 -64.49 -19.55 -0.06
CA THR A 557 -65.60 -18.62 0.27
C THR A 557 -65.50 -17.11 -0.09
N GLY A 558 -65.90 -16.77 -1.32
CA GLY A 558 -67.21 -16.14 -1.64
C GLY A 558 -67.60 -14.73 -1.15
N ASN A 559 -67.73 -13.80 -2.12
CA ASN A 559 -68.69 -12.68 -2.29
C ASN A 559 -68.78 -11.52 -1.25
N SER A 560 -68.50 -10.27 -1.65
CA SER A 560 -69.49 -9.31 -2.24
C SER A 560 -69.04 -7.83 -2.20
N SER A 561 -69.36 -7.11 -3.29
CA SER A 561 -69.58 -5.66 -3.48
C SER A 561 -68.48 -4.59 -3.28
N GLU A 562 -68.19 -3.94 -4.43
CA GLU A 562 -68.11 -2.49 -4.72
C GLU A 562 -66.88 -1.61 -4.32
N SER A 563 -66.18 -1.19 -5.39
CA SER A 563 -65.63 0.15 -5.71
C SER A 563 -64.66 0.85 -4.74
N GLU A 564 -63.40 0.99 -5.15
CA GLU A 564 -62.87 2.23 -5.77
C GLU A 564 -61.41 2.04 -6.22
N LYS A 565 -61.12 2.50 -7.44
CA LYS A 565 -59.78 2.50 -8.06
C LYS A 565 -58.95 3.67 -7.51
N LYS A 566 -57.71 3.42 -7.08
CA LYS A 566 -56.59 4.37 -7.24
C LYS A 566 -55.34 3.63 -7.72
N ASN A 567 -54.94 3.94 -8.94
CA ASN A 567 -53.63 3.63 -9.52
C ASN A 567 -52.53 4.42 -8.78
N CYS A 568 -51.37 3.80 -8.58
CA CYS A 568 -50.09 4.48 -8.81
C CYS A 568 -49.12 3.47 -9.44
N VAL A 569 -48.59 3.88 -10.58
CA VAL A 569 -47.67 3.17 -11.48
C VAL A 569 -46.28 3.18 -10.87
N ASN A 570 -45.60 2.03 -10.89
CA ASN A 570 -44.18 1.92 -10.58
C ASN A 570 -43.40 1.98 -11.91
N SER A 571 -42.50 2.95 -12.06
CA SER A 571 -41.59 3.07 -13.21
C SER A 571 -40.23 3.46 -12.68
N ASN A 572 -39.26 2.55 -12.79
CA ASN A 572 -37.98 2.77 -13.47
C ASN A 572 -37.07 1.57 -13.21
N SER A 573 -37.17 0.60 -14.12
CA SER A 573 -36.08 -0.31 -14.48
C SER A 573 -35.04 0.47 -15.28
N VAL A 574 -33.78 0.37 -14.89
CA VAL A 574 -32.64 0.81 -15.71
C VAL A 574 -32.00 -0.45 -16.29
N GLU A 575 -32.20 -0.67 -17.58
CA GLU A 575 -31.39 -1.55 -18.42
C GLU A 575 -30.15 -0.78 -18.87
N THR A 576 -28.99 -1.43 -18.88
CA THR A 576 -27.75 -0.91 -19.47
C THR A 576 -27.29 -1.87 -20.57
N ASP A 577 -27.38 -1.39 -21.81
CA ASP A 577 -26.63 -1.89 -22.97
C ASP A 577 -25.70 -0.75 -23.43
N VAL A 578 -24.40 -0.85 -23.10
CA VAL A 578 -23.22 -0.43 -23.91
C VAL A 578 -22.04 -1.27 -23.47
#